data_AF-A0A0G0BCU2-F1
#
_entry.id   AF-A0A0G0BCU2-F1
#
_cell.length_a   1.000
_cell.length_b   1.000
_cell.length_c   1.000
_cell.angle_alpha   90.00
_cell.angle_beta   90.00
_cell.angle_gamma   90.00
#
_symmetry.space_group_name_H-M   'P 1'
#
loop_
_entity.id
_entity.type
_entity.pdbx_description
1 polymer ?
#
loop_
_entity_poly.entity_id
_entity_poly.type
_entity_poly.pdbx_seq_one_letter_code
_entity_poly.pdbx_strand_id
1 'polypeptide(L)'
;MKIAFIGQKGIPAKFGGVERHVEELAVEIAKSGHEVFVYVRNNYTDKKLKEYKGVKLVHLPSISTKNLDAISHTFLASVHALFRDYDVIHYQAIGPSVLSWIIKFFKRKTLLIATFHCQDYYHKKWGWFAKTILKMGEWVTCNIPDKTITVSKSLTDYVKDKYNIEPENIFNGTRIKT
;
A
#
# COMPACT_ATOMS: atom_id res chain seq x y z
N MET A 1 5.42 18.08 1.11
CA MET A 1 4.19 17.37 0.71
C MET A 1 3.73 16.45 1.84
N LYS A 2 2.43 16.17 1.90
CA LYS A 2 1.78 15.20 2.79
C LYS A 2 1.50 13.91 2.04
N ILE A 3 2.14 12.82 2.46
CA ILE A 3 2.14 11.53 1.74
C ILE A 3 1.62 10.43 2.67
N ALA A 4 0.59 9.71 2.25
CA ALA A 4 -0.03 8.64 3.04
C ALA A 4 0.15 7.25 2.41
N PHE A 5 0.59 6.28 3.20
CA PHE A 5 0.73 4.87 2.81
C PHE A 5 -0.42 4.02 3.35
N ILE A 6 -1.06 3.25 2.48
CA ILE A 6 -2.21 2.38 2.81
C ILE A 6 -1.98 0.96 2.27
N GLY A 7 -2.29 -0.06 3.07
CA GLY A 7 -2.38 -1.46 2.64
C GLY A 7 -1.45 -2.42 3.38
N GLN A 8 -0.26 -1.96 3.75
CA GLN A 8 0.62 -2.66 4.70
C GLN A 8 -0.06 -2.91 6.06
N LYS A 9 0.47 -3.84 6.86
CA LYS A 9 0.00 -4.04 8.24
C LYS A 9 0.37 -2.90 9.18
N GLY A 10 1.60 -2.40 9.05
CA GLY A 10 2.09 -1.26 9.80
C GLY A 10 3.60 -1.26 9.93
N ILE A 11 4.11 -0.30 10.69
CA ILE A 11 5.53 -0.12 11.00
C ILE A 11 5.69 0.15 12.50
N PRO A 12 6.80 -0.27 13.15
CA PRO A 12 7.98 -0.95 12.59
C PRO A 12 7.65 -2.34 12.04
N ALA A 13 8.32 -2.72 10.95
CA ALA A 13 8.08 -4.00 10.30
C ALA A 13 8.57 -5.15 11.19
N LYS A 14 7.64 -6.01 11.61
CA LYS A 14 7.94 -7.25 12.34
C LYS A 14 8.30 -8.40 11.41
N PHE A 15 7.63 -8.45 10.26
CA PHE A 15 7.80 -9.45 9.20
C PHE A 15 7.08 -8.99 7.94
N GLY A 16 7.54 -9.46 6.77
CA GLY A 16 6.92 -9.21 5.47
C GLY A 16 7.68 -8.21 4.61
N GLY A 17 7.80 -8.51 3.31
CA GLY A 17 8.51 -7.65 2.35
C GLY A 17 7.83 -6.31 2.12
N VAL A 18 6.49 -6.29 2.10
CA VAL A 18 5.70 -5.04 1.93
C VAL A 18 5.85 -4.14 3.15
N GLU A 19 5.73 -4.67 4.37
CA GLU A 19 5.93 -3.89 5.59
C GLU A 19 7.34 -3.31 5.66
N ARG A 20 8.36 -4.11 5.33
CA ARG A 20 9.75 -3.65 5.30
C ARG A 20 10.00 -2.59 4.24
N HIS A 21 9.45 -2.77 3.03
CA HIS A 21 9.51 -1.79 1.95
C HIS A 21 8.89 -0.46 2.39
N VAL A 22 7.67 -0.49 2.94
CA VAL A 22 6.99 0.73 3.39
C VAL A 22 7.75 1.40 4.53
N GLU A 23 8.27 0.66 5.51
CA GLU A 23 9.06 1.25 6.59
C GLU A 23 10.27 2.01 6.03
N GLU A 24 11.07 1.37 5.20
CA GLU A 24 12.30 1.98 4.69
C GLU A 24 12.01 3.18 3.79
N LEU A 25 11.05 3.04 2.87
CA LEU A 25 10.67 4.12 1.97
C LEU A 25 10.05 5.30 2.72
N ALA A 26 9.10 5.05 3.63
CA ALA A 26 8.44 6.11 4.40
C ALA A 26 9.44 6.90 5.24
N VAL A 27 10.42 6.22 5.86
CA VAL A 27 11.46 6.88 6.66
C VAL A 27 12.38 7.74 5.80
N GLU A 28 12.82 7.26 4.62
CA GLU A 28 13.67 8.07 3.73
C GLU A 28 12.92 9.27 3.13
N ILE A 29 11.64 9.11 2.81
CA ILE A 29 10.78 10.23 2.37
C ILE A 29 10.61 11.26 3.50
N ALA A 30 10.41 10.81 4.75
CA ALA A 30 10.30 11.71 5.89
C ALA A 30 11.61 12.48 6.14
N LYS A 31 12.76 11.79 6.06
CA LYS A 31 14.10 12.42 6.16
C LYS A 31 14.35 13.45 5.07
N SER A 32 13.74 13.27 3.90
CA SER A 32 13.82 14.22 2.78
C SER A 32 12.94 15.47 2.98
N GLY A 33 12.30 15.63 4.15
CA GLY A 33 11.54 16.83 4.52
C GLY A 33 10.03 16.77 4.21
N HIS A 34 9.51 15.60 3.85
CA HIS A 34 8.08 15.41 3.62
C HIS A 34 7.35 14.99 4.90
N GLU A 35 6.05 15.31 4.98
CA GLU A 35 5.20 14.86 6.07
C GLU A 35 4.58 13.51 5.70
N VAL A 36 5.06 12.44 6.34
CA VAL A 36 4.70 11.06 5.96
C VAL A 36 3.76 10.44 6.97
N PHE A 37 2.71 9.80 6.47
CA PHE A 37 1.70 9.11 7.24
C PHE A 37 1.65 7.65 6.82
N VAL A 38 1.66 6.75 7.79
CA VAL A 38 1.51 5.32 7.56
C VAL A 38 0.28 4.84 8.34
N TYR A 39 -0.71 4.33 7.62
CA TYR A 39 -1.85 3.69 8.26
C TYR A 39 -1.43 2.34 8.82
N VAL A 40 -1.73 2.11 10.10
CA VAL A 40 -1.31 0.92 10.85
C VAL A 40 -2.49 0.23 11.49
N ARG A 41 -2.42 -1.10 11.57
CA ARG A 41 -3.43 -1.93 12.23
C ARG A 41 -3.15 -2.00 13.72
N ASN A 42 -4.20 -1.84 14.50
CA ASN A 42 -4.18 -1.89 15.97
C ASN A 42 -3.65 -3.21 16.56
N ASN A 43 -3.73 -4.32 15.82
CA ASN A 43 -3.22 -5.63 16.22
C ASN A 43 -1.77 -5.88 15.79
N TYR A 44 -1.20 -5.00 14.96
CA TYR A 44 0.18 -5.14 14.45
C TYR A 44 1.14 -4.16 15.11
N THR A 45 0.72 -2.90 15.27
CA THR A 45 1.56 -1.81 15.80
C THR A 45 1.09 -1.42 17.19
N ASP A 46 2.02 -1.13 18.11
CA ASP A 46 1.67 -0.63 19.45
C ASP A 46 0.88 0.67 19.33
N LYS A 47 -0.34 0.69 19.87
CA LYS A 47 -1.24 1.86 19.86
C LYS A 47 -0.64 3.10 20.52
N LYS A 48 0.31 2.93 21.45
CA LYS A 48 1.00 4.04 22.12
C LYS A 48 2.02 4.71 21.19
N LEU A 49 2.55 3.99 20.20
CA LEU A 49 3.49 4.53 19.24
C LEU A 49 2.74 5.38 18.21
N LYS A 50 2.86 6.71 18.30
CA LYS A 50 2.21 7.67 17.39
C LYS A 50 3.10 8.15 16.25
N GLU A 51 4.41 8.06 16.44
CA GLU A 51 5.41 8.44 15.46
C GLU A 51 6.56 7.44 15.49
N TYR A 52 7.15 7.17 14.33
CA TYR A 52 8.31 6.31 14.19
C TYR A 52 9.28 6.88 13.17
N LYS A 53 10.47 7.29 13.62
CA LYS A 53 11.55 7.82 12.76
C LYS A 53 11.05 8.93 11.80
N GLY A 54 10.28 9.90 12.32
CA GLY A 54 9.70 11.00 11.54
C GLY A 54 8.42 10.67 10.76
N VAL A 55 7.93 9.41 10.84
CA VAL A 55 6.70 8.97 10.18
C VAL A 55 5.54 8.96 11.17
N LYS A 56 4.44 9.66 10.84
CA LYS A 56 3.21 9.71 11.65
C LYS A 56 2.38 8.45 11.46
N LEU A 57 1.98 7.81 12.56
CA LEU A 57 1.25 6.54 12.54
C LEU A 57 -0.25 6.79 12.75
N VAL A 58 -1.04 6.45 11.72
CA VAL A 58 -2.51 6.57 11.77
C VAL A 58 -3.10 5.22 12.15
N HIS A 59 -3.48 5.08 13.41
CA HIS A 59 -4.05 3.86 13.97
C HIS A 59 -5.53 3.74 13.65
N LEU A 60 -5.91 2.64 13.01
CA LEU A 60 -7.30 2.28 12.77
C LEU A 60 -7.58 0.82 13.15
N PRO A 61 -8.82 0.51 13.58
CA PRO A 61 -9.21 -0.86 13.87
C PRO A 61 -9.30 -1.70 12.58
N SER A 62 -9.37 -3.01 12.76
CA SER A 62 -9.56 -3.99 11.70
C SER A 62 -10.33 -5.19 12.27
N ILE A 63 -10.98 -5.94 11.40
CA ILE A 63 -11.60 -7.22 11.77
C ILE A 63 -10.49 -8.27 11.75
N SER A 64 -9.98 -8.64 12.93
CA SER A 64 -8.78 -9.46 13.11
C SER A 64 -8.99 -10.95 12.78
N THR A 65 -9.44 -11.25 11.56
CA THR A 65 -9.50 -12.60 10.99
C THR A 65 -8.55 -12.72 9.81
N LYS A 66 -8.17 -13.96 9.46
CA LYS A 66 -7.20 -14.26 8.39
C LYS A 66 -7.50 -13.53 7.07
N ASN A 67 -8.79 -13.39 6.71
CA ASN A 67 -9.21 -12.88 5.40
C ASN A 67 -9.72 -11.43 5.45
N LEU A 68 -10.25 -10.97 6.60
CA LEU A 68 -10.89 -9.64 6.68
C LEU A 68 -9.96 -8.56 7.24
N ASP A 69 -8.86 -8.93 7.89
CA ASP A 69 -7.99 -7.97 8.58
C ASP A 69 -7.44 -6.90 7.61
N ALA A 70 -6.91 -7.33 6.46
CA ALA A 70 -6.37 -6.40 5.47
C ALA A 70 -7.45 -5.52 4.82
N ILE A 71 -8.55 -6.11 4.35
CA ILE A 71 -9.57 -5.39 3.58
C ILE A 71 -10.38 -4.43 4.45
N SER A 72 -10.73 -4.84 5.68
CA SER A 72 -11.47 -3.98 6.62
C SER A 72 -10.65 -2.77 7.05
N HIS A 73 -9.36 -2.97 7.36
CA HIS A 73 -8.45 -1.88 7.69
C HIS A 73 -8.29 -0.93 6.50
N THR A 74 -8.04 -1.48 5.32
CA THR A 74 -7.86 -0.69 4.10
C THR A 74 -9.11 0.13 3.79
N PHE A 75 -10.30 -0.41 3.96
CA PHE A 75 -11.55 0.31 3.79
C PHE A 75 -11.64 1.51 4.73
N LEU A 76 -11.43 1.30 6.04
CA LEU A 76 -11.45 2.37 7.02
C LEU A 76 -10.36 3.41 6.76
N ALA A 77 -9.16 2.98 6.35
CA ALA A 77 -8.06 3.86 5.98
C ALA A 77 -8.39 4.73 4.77
N SER A 78 -9.01 4.13 3.75
CA SER A 78 -9.45 4.81 2.53
C SER A 78 -10.50 5.87 2.86
N VAL A 79 -11.54 5.51 3.63
CA VAL A 79 -12.59 6.44 4.07
C VAL A 79 -12.01 7.56 4.92
N HIS A 80 -11.16 7.24 5.90
CA HIS A 80 -10.50 8.23 6.73
C HIS A 80 -9.63 9.20 5.90
N ALA A 81 -8.91 8.69 4.90
CA ALA A 81 -8.06 9.50 4.02
C ALA A 81 -8.85 10.49 3.15
N LEU A 82 -10.13 10.23 2.86
CA LEU A 82 -10.99 11.18 2.15
C LEU A 82 -11.06 12.53 2.88
N PHE A 83 -11.04 12.51 4.21
CA PHE A 83 -11.15 13.69 5.07
C PHE A 83 -9.79 14.29 5.50
N ARG A 84 -8.68 13.82 4.93
CA ARG A 84 -7.33 14.33 5.21
C ARG A 84 -6.77 15.08 4.02
N ASP A 85 -5.86 16.01 4.25
CA ASP A 85 -5.27 16.86 3.21
C ASP A 85 -3.97 16.27 2.65
N TYR A 86 -4.04 15.02 2.19
CA TYR A 86 -2.91 14.36 1.55
C TYR A 86 -2.73 14.82 0.09
N ASP A 87 -1.49 15.15 -0.26
CA ASP A 87 -1.07 15.43 -1.64
C ASP A 87 -0.97 14.12 -2.43
N VAL A 88 -0.50 13.05 -1.77
CA VAL A 88 -0.29 11.72 -2.36
C VAL A 88 -0.86 10.64 -1.44
N ILE A 89 -1.62 9.71 -2.01
CA ILE A 89 -2.02 8.47 -1.34
C ILE A 89 -1.43 7.30 -2.10
N HIS A 90 -0.62 6.49 -1.43
CA HIS A 90 0.16 5.41 -2.00
C HIS A 90 -0.30 4.05 -1.46
N TYR A 91 -1.04 3.32 -2.27
CA TYR A 91 -1.50 1.97 -1.96
C TYR A 91 -0.41 0.92 -2.16
N GLN A 92 -0.45 -0.11 -1.32
CA GLN A 92 0.54 -1.16 -1.27
C GLN A 92 -0.11 -2.52 -1.48
N ALA A 93 0.42 -3.28 -2.44
CA ALA A 93 0.01 -4.62 -2.84
C ALA A 93 -1.38 -4.69 -3.49
N ILE A 94 -1.62 -5.74 -4.27
CA ILE A 94 -2.83 -5.86 -5.10
C ILE A 94 -4.10 -6.04 -4.27
N GLY A 95 -4.02 -6.76 -3.15
CA GLY A 95 -5.18 -7.01 -2.27
C GLY A 95 -5.79 -5.72 -1.71
N PRO A 96 -5.04 -4.91 -0.95
CA PRO A 96 -5.51 -3.62 -0.47
C PRO A 96 -5.87 -2.63 -1.60
N SER A 97 -5.09 -2.62 -2.67
CA SER A 97 -5.30 -1.70 -3.79
C SER A 97 -6.65 -1.86 -4.47
N VAL A 98 -7.36 -2.98 -4.29
CA VAL A 98 -8.75 -3.16 -4.74
C VAL A 98 -9.70 -2.07 -4.23
N LEU A 99 -9.37 -1.36 -3.15
CA LEU A 99 -10.18 -0.26 -2.60
C LEU A 99 -9.69 1.13 -2.98
N SER A 100 -8.61 1.23 -3.77
CA SER A 100 -8.05 2.52 -4.21
C SER A 100 -9.02 3.33 -5.09
N TRP A 101 -10.01 2.69 -5.71
CA TRP A 101 -11.06 3.38 -6.48
C TRP A 101 -11.88 4.36 -5.62
N ILE A 102 -11.97 4.14 -4.30
CA ILE A 102 -12.61 5.07 -3.37
C ILE A 102 -11.90 6.42 -3.43
N ILE A 103 -10.57 6.42 -3.35
CA ILE A 103 -9.77 7.65 -3.44
C ILE A 103 -9.89 8.26 -4.83
N LYS A 104 -9.74 7.45 -5.88
CA LYS A 104 -9.83 7.93 -7.27
C LYS A 104 -11.14 8.66 -7.55
N PHE A 105 -12.25 8.13 -7.03
CA PHE A 105 -13.58 8.68 -7.31
C PHE A 105 -13.90 9.91 -6.46
N PHE A 106 -13.67 9.83 -5.14
CA PHE A 106 -14.10 10.86 -4.18
C PHE A 106 -13.04 11.93 -3.89
N LYS A 107 -11.76 11.69 -4.21
CA LYS A 107 -10.64 12.60 -3.92
C LYS A 107 -9.78 12.88 -5.15
N ARG A 108 -10.42 13.27 -6.25
CA ARG A 108 -9.83 13.42 -7.61
C ARG A 108 -8.61 14.33 -7.71
N LYS A 109 -8.38 15.23 -6.73
CA LYS A 109 -7.23 16.16 -6.72
C LYS A 109 -5.98 15.57 -6.07
N THR A 110 -6.10 14.48 -5.33
CA THR A 110 -4.97 13.82 -4.67
C THR A 110 -4.34 12.82 -5.63
N LEU A 111 -3.02 12.86 -5.76
CA LEU A 111 -2.29 11.92 -6.60
C LEU A 111 -2.38 10.52 -5.99
N LEU A 112 -2.96 9.59 -6.73
CA LEU A 112 -3.14 8.21 -6.33
C LEU A 112 -2.06 7.34 -6.98
N ILE A 113 -1.25 6.70 -6.14
CA ILE A 113 -0.20 5.78 -6.57
C ILE A 113 -0.51 4.39 -6.01
N ALA A 114 -0.20 3.33 -6.76
CA ALA A 114 -0.19 1.97 -6.20
C ALA A 114 1.08 1.21 -6.59
N THR A 115 1.67 0.48 -5.64
CA THR A 115 2.80 -0.43 -5.92
C THR A 115 2.34 -1.88 -6.04
N PHE A 116 2.62 -2.47 -7.20
CA PHE A 116 2.47 -3.89 -7.48
C PHE A 116 3.73 -4.64 -7.03
N HIS A 117 3.64 -5.29 -5.86
CA HIS A 117 4.74 -6.05 -5.25
C HIS A 117 4.87 -7.48 -5.78
N CYS A 118 3.77 -8.23 -5.85
CA CYS A 118 3.77 -9.61 -6.30
C CYS A 118 2.35 -10.09 -6.63
N GLN A 119 2.25 -11.20 -7.37
CA GLN A 119 0.99 -11.84 -7.74
C GLN A 119 0.50 -12.76 -6.60
N ASP A 120 -0.11 -12.14 -5.58
CA ASP A 120 -0.46 -12.81 -4.32
C ASP A 120 -1.34 -14.06 -4.48
N TYR A 121 -2.13 -14.16 -5.54
CA TYR A 121 -3.06 -15.26 -5.77
C TYR A 121 -2.38 -16.60 -6.11
N TYR A 122 -1.07 -16.62 -6.41
CA TYR A 122 -0.30 -17.86 -6.52
C TYR A 122 0.03 -18.49 -5.17
N HIS A 123 -0.09 -17.74 -4.06
CA HIS A 123 0.11 -18.33 -2.74
C HIS A 123 -0.99 -19.35 -2.42
N LYS A 124 -0.57 -20.57 -2.03
CA LYS A 124 -1.47 -21.70 -1.68
C LYS A 124 -2.43 -21.41 -0.51
N LYS A 125 -2.19 -20.33 0.25
CA LYS A 125 -2.99 -19.96 1.44
C LYS A 125 -4.39 -19.40 1.12
N TRP A 126 -4.66 -19.06 -0.14
CA TRP A 126 -5.89 -18.39 -0.56
C TRP A 126 -6.90 -19.33 -1.21
N GLY A 127 -8.14 -19.32 -0.70
CA GLY A 127 -9.28 -19.99 -1.35
C GLY A 127 -9.72 -19.28 -2.63
N TRP A 128 -10.66 -19.88 -3.37
CA TRP A 128 -11.12 -19.37 -4.68
C TRP A 128 -11.62 -17.92 -4.61
N PHE A 129 -12.49 -17.61 -3.64
CA PHE A 129 -13.02 -16.24 -3.47
C PHE A 129 -11.91 -15.19 -3.25
N ALA A 130 -10.96 -15.50 -2.36
CA ALA A 130 -9.83 -14.60 -2.10
C ALA A 130 -8.96 -14.39 -3.35
N LYS A 131 -8.74 -15.44 -4.16
CA LYS A 131 -8.02 -15.32 -5.43
C LYS A 131 -8.75 -14.42 -6.42
N THR A 132 -10.07 -14.49 -6.51
CA THR A 132 -10.86 -13.60 -7.36
C THR A 132 -10.70 -12.13 -6.95
N ILE A 133 -10.78 -11.84 -5.64
CA ILE A 133 -10.54 -10.49 -5.12
C ILE A 133 -9.12 -10.02 -5.42
N LEU A 134 -8.11 -10.88 -5.30
CA LEU A 134 -6.73 -10.52 -5.62
C LEU A 134 -6.55 -10.24 -7.13
N LYS A 135 -7.20 -10.99 -8.01
CA LYS A 135 -7.19 -10.71 -9.46
C LYS A 135 -7.90 -9.40 -9.81
N MET A 136 -9.02 -9.10 -9.15
CA MET A 136 -9.66 -7.77 -9.24
C MET A 136 -8.72 -6.68 -8.73
N GLY A 137 -8.07 -6.92 -7.59
CA GLY A 137 -7.10 -6.01 -7.00
C GLY A 137 -5.93 -5.71 -7.93
N GLU A 138 -5.44 -6.71 -8.66
CA GLU A 138 -4.43 -6.53 -9.69
C GLU A 138 -4.93 -5.63 -10.83
N TRP A 139 -6.12 -5.91 -11.36
CA TRP A 139 -6.72 -5.07 -12.40
C TRP A 139 -6.87 -3.62 -11.93
N VAL A 140 -7.38 -3.42 -10.70
CA VAL A 140 -7.52 -2.09 -10.09
C VAL A 140 -6.15 -1.42 -9.95
N THR A 141 -5.15 -2.12 -9.43
CA THR A 141 -3.78 -1.60 -9.23
C THR A 141 -3.16 -1.09 -10.53
N CYS A 142 -3.51 -1.71 -11.66
CA CYS A 142 -2.97 -1.33 -12.98
C CYS A 142 -3.79 -0.26 -13.70
N ASN A 143 -5.10 -0.14 -13.44
CA ASN A 143 -5.99 0.68 -14.27
C ASN A 143 -6.60 1.91 -13.57
N ILE A 144 -6.59 1.96 -12.23
CA ILE A 144 -7.30 2.99 -11.46
C ILE A 144 -6.39 4.10 -10.91
N PRO A 145 -5.20 3.80 -10.33
CA PRO A 145 -4.25 4.82 -9.89
C PRO A 145 -3.82 5.76 -11.02
N ASP A 146 -3.39 6.96 -10.67
CA ASP A 146 -2.75 7.88 -11.61
C ASP A 146 -1.38 7.35 -12.04
N LYS A 147 -0.70 6.63 -11.14
CA LYS A 147 0.57 5.95 -11.39
C LYS A 147 0.60 4.57 -10.74
N THR A 148 1.08 3.59 -11.50
CA THR A 148 1.35 2.24 -11.01
C THR A 148 2.84 2.01 -10.98
N ILE A 149 3.37 1.60 -9.83
CA ILE A 149 4.78 1.25 -9.64
C ILE A 149 4.92 -0.27 -9.66
N THR A 150 5.92 -0.78 -10.36
CA THR A 150 6.35 -2.19 -10.31
C THR A 150 7.75 -2.29 -9.73
N VAL A 151 8.00 -3.33 -8.94
CA VAL A 151 9.27 -3.49 -8.18
C VAL A 151 10.32 -4.35 -8.89
N SER A 152 9.99 -4.91 -10.05
CA SER A 152 10.89 -5.75 -10.85
C SER A 152 10.58 -5.61 -12.34
N LYS A 153 11.60 -5.82 -13.19
CA LYS A 153 11.43 -5.85 -14.64
C LYS A 153 10.42 -6.91 -15.09
N SER A 154 10.44 -8.08 -14.46
CA SER A 154 9.47 -9.15 -14.77
C SER A 154 8.02 -8.72 -14.54
N LEU A 155 7.73 -7.96 -13.47
CA LEU A 155 6.40 -7.41 -13.22
C LEU A 155 6.06 -6.29 -14.20
N THR A 156 7.03 -5.45 -14.55
CA THR A 156 6.85 -4.43 -15.59
C THR A 156 6.44 -5.05 -16.91
N ASP A 157 7.20 -6.04 -17.40
CA ASP A 157 6.93 -6.73 -18.66
C ASP A 157 5.56 -7.44 -18.62
N TYR A 158 5.23 -8.08 -17.50
CA TYR A 158 3.92 -8.70 -17.29
C TYR A 158 2.76 -7.71 -17.37
N VAL A 159 2.88 -6.57 -16.69
CA VAL A 159 1.84 -5.54 -16.65
C VAL A 159 1.65 -4.91 -18.03
N LYS A 160 2.75 -4.65 -18.76
CA LYS A 160 2.71 -4.18 -20.15
C LYS A 160 1.97 -5.14 -21.06
N ASP A 161 2.35 -6.42 -21.05
CA ASP A 161 1.75 -7.45 -21.91
C ASP A 161 0.26 -7.66 -21.61
N LYS A 162 -0.10 -7.76 -20.32
CA LYS A 162 -1.48 -8.10 -19.92
C LYS A 162 -2.46 -6.93 -19.94
N TYR A 163 -2.00 -5.75 -19.51
CA TYR A 163 -2.88 -4.59 -19.30
C TYR A 163 -2.66 -3.47 -20.31
N ASN A 164 -1.65 -3.58 -21.18
CA ASN A 164 -1.29 -2.55 -22.16
C ASN A 164 -1.10 -1.16 -21.51
N ILE A 165 -0.50 -1.15 -20.32
CA ILE A 165 -0.13 0.06 -19.60
C ILE A 165 1.37 0.08 -19.34
N GLU A 166 1.94 1.27 -19.25
CA GLU A 166 3.36 1.53 -19.00
C GLU A 166 3.56 1.90 -17.52
N PRO A 167 3.86 0.93 -16.62
CA PRO A 167 4.08 1.23 -15.21
C PRO A 167 5.48 1.82 -14.98
N GLU A 168 5.61 2.60 -13.91
CA GLU A 168 6.92 3.09 -13.46
C GLU A 168 7.68 1.92 -12.79
N ASN A 169 8.87 1.59 -13.29
CA ASN A 169 9.70 0.58 -12.64
C ASN A 169 10.62 1.23 -11.60
N ILE A 170 10.44 0.87 -10.33
CA ILE A 170 11.28 1.35 -9.23
C ILE A 170 11.70 0.13 -8.39
N PHE A 171 12.97 -0.25 -8.51
CA PHE A 171 13.52 -1.36 -7.73
C PHE A 171 13.54 -1.06 -6.24
N ASN A 172 13.31 -2.10 -5.44
CA ASN A 172 13.45 -2.00 -3.99
C ASN A 172 14.91 -1.74 -3.60
N GLY A 173 15.12 -0.72 -2.77
CA GLY A 173 16.40 -0.51 -2.09
C GLY A 173 16.60 -1.44 -0.90
N THR A 174 17.80 -1.43 -0.34
CA THR A 174 18.12 -2.11 0.93
C THR A 174 19.05 -1.26 1.78
N ARG A 175 19.05 -1.49 3.10
CA ARG A 175 20.01 -0.86 4.01
C ARG A 175 21.35 -1.56 3.86
N ILE A 176 22.35 -0.83 3.41
CA ILE A 176 23.74 -1.25 3.49
C ILE A 176 24.17 -1.05 4.94
N LYS A 177 24.58 -2.12 5.62
CA LYS A 177 25.25 -1.99 6.93
C LYS A 177 26.64 -1.41 6.65
N THR A 178 26.78 -0.11 6.86
CA THR A 178 28.08 0.55 7.00
C THR A 178 28.54 0.47 8.44
#